data_AF-A0A955KNC7-F1
#
_entry.id   AF-A0A955KNC7-F1
#
_cell.length_a   1.000
_cell.length_b   1.000
_cell.length_c   1.000
_cell.angle_alpha   90.00
_cell.angle_beta   90.00
_cell.angle_gamma   90.00
#
_symmetry.space_group_name_H-M   'P 1'
#
loop_
_entity.id
_entity.type
_entity.pdbx_description
1 polymer ?
#
loop_
_entity_poly.entity_id
_entity_poly.type
_entity_poly.pdbx_seq_one_letter_code
_entity_poly.pdbx_strand_id
1 'polypeptide(L)'
;MPAVVEYDSTVDTLLHIKRVNALLLEFVHRLLHRAAVHDNSKLSDQEKPYYDKLTPLLSKSDYGSRQYTEFLKELKPALKHHYARNSHHPEHYRRGILDMDLLDIVEMFCDWKAASERHETGNIYRSIEYNSNRFKMTKQLTQIFVNTAARMGF
;
A
#
# COMPACT_ATOMS: atom_id res chain seq x y z
N MET A 1 -11.66 -33.01 50.64
CA MET A 1 -10.91 -32.41 49.53
C MET A 1 -11.79 -31.32 48.93
N PRO A 2 -11.31 -30.09 48.70
CA PRO A 2 -12.14 -29.07 48.06
C PRO A 2 -12.46 -29.50 46.63
N ALA A 3 -13.72 -29.35 46.23
CA ALA A 3 -14.15 -29.64 44.87
C ALA A 3 -13.41 -28.73 43.90
N VAL A 4 -12.66 -29.32 42.96
CA VAL A 4 -12.08 -28.58 41.84
C VAL A 4 -13.27 -28.14 40.98
N VAL A 5 -13.58 -26.85 41.00
CA VAL A 5 -14.55 -26.29 40.06
C VAL A 5 -13.89 -26.35 38.68
N GLU A 6 -14.44 -27.18 37.80
CA GLU A 6 -13.99 -27.28 36.42
C GLU A 6 -14.24 -25.95 35.71
N TYR A 7 -13.19 -25.33 35.18
CA TYR A 7 -13.29 -24.03 34.52
C TYR A 7 -13.86 -24.18 33.11
N ASP A 8 -15.06 -23.63 32.90
CA ASP A 8 -15.65 -23.50 31.56
C ASP A 8 -15.24 -22.18 30.91
N SER A 9 -14.35 -22.26 29.93
CA SER A 9 -13.84 -21.11 29.17
C SER A 9 -14.81 -20.54 28.13
N THR A 10 -16.03 -21.09 28.01
CA THR A 10 -16.99 -20.72 26.94
C THR A 10 -17.30 -19.23 26.93
N VAL A 11 -17.60 -18.64 28.10
CA VAL A 11 -17.95 -17.21 28.19
C VAL A 11 -16.78 -16.32 27.77
N ASP A 12 -15.58 -16.58 28.31
CA ASP A 12 -14.37 -15.82 28.00
C ASP A 12 -13.99 -15.92 26.52
N THR A 13 -14.13 -17.13 25.95
CA THR A 13 -13.88 -17.38 24.54
C THR A 13 -14.88 -16.62 23.66
N LEU A 14 -16.17 -16.63 24.01
CA LEU A 14 -17.20 -15.88 23.27
C LEU A 14 -16.95 -14.36 23.35
N LEU A 15 -16.58 -13.83 24.52
CA LEU A 15 -16.23 -12.42 24.69
C LEU A 15 -15.01 -12.05 23.82
N HIS A 16 -13.98 -12.89 23.82
CA HIS A 16 -12.80 -12.68 22.97
C HIS A 16 -13.16 -12.68 21.47
N ILE A 17 -13.94 -13.65 21.00
CA ILE A 17 -14.41 -13.71 19.61
C ILE A 17 -15.17 -12.43 19.23
N LYS A 18 -16.11 -11.98 20.07
CA LYS A 18 -16.87 -10.75 19.80
C LYS A 18 -15.96 -9.53 19.77
N ARG A 19 -14.93 -9.48 20.63
CA ARG A 19 -13.97 -8.38 20.61
C ARG A 19 -13.13 -8.36 19.34
N VAL A 20 -12.62 -9.51 18.89
CA VAL A 20 -11.88 -9.62 17.63
C VAL A 20 -12.74 -9.21 16.44
N ASN A 21 -14.00 -9.67 16.39
CA ASN A 21 -14.93 -9.27 15.33
C ASN A 21 -15.12 -7.75 15.26
N ALA A 22 -15.31 -7.09 16.41
CA ALA A 22 -15.44 -5.64 16.46
C ALA A 22 -14.19 -4.91 15.96
N LEU A 23 -12.99 -5.39 16.33
CA LEU A 23 -11.72 -4.83 15.88
C LEU A 23 -11.48 -5.02 14.37
N LEU A 24 -11.84 -6.20 13.83
CA LEU A 24 -11.78 -6.47 12.39
C LEU A 24 -12.71 -5.55 11.60
N LEU A 25 -13.93 -5.34 12.08
CA LEU A 25 -14.89 -4.44 11.43
C LEU A 25 -14.41 -2.98 11.45
N GLU A 26 -13.79 -2.53 12.54
CA GLU A 26 -13.15 -1.21 12.60
C GLU A 26 -12.01 -1.09 11.57
N PHE A 27 -11.19 -2.14 11.42
CA PHE A 27 -10.13 -2.17 10.41
C PHE A 27 -10.70 -2.09 8.97
N VAL A 28 -11.77 -2.85 8.69
CA VAL A 28 -12.47 -2.79 7.40
C VAL A 28 -13.05 -1.41 7.14
N HIS A 29 -13.68 -0.77 8.12
CA HIS A 29 -14.22 0.58 7.97
C HIS A 29 -13.13 1.60 7.59
N ARG A 30 -11.94 1.51 8.21
CA ARG A 30 -10.80 2.35 7.87
C ARG A 30 -10.29 2.09 6.46
N LEU A 31 -10.20 0.83 6.04
CA LEU A 31 -9.83 0.48 4.67
C LEU A 31 -10.86 0.97 3.64
N LEU A 32 -12.16 0.92 3.96
CA LEU A 32 -13.22 1.46 3.09
C LEU A 32 -13.06 2.97 2.88
N HIS A 33 -12.79 3.72 3.96
CA HIS A 33 -12.50 5.15 3.84
C HIS A 33 -11.27 5.39 2.96
N ARG A 34 -10.17 4.67 3.20
CA ARG A 34 -8.94 4.79 2.42
C ARG A 34 -9.15 4.46 0.94
N ALA A 35 -9.89 3.40 0.63
CA ALA A 35 -10.26 3.04 -0.74
C ALA A 35 -11.06 4.15 -1.43
N ALA A 36 -11.97 4.83 -0.72
CA ALA A 36 -12.75 5.93 -1.28
C ALA A 36 -11.94 7.20 -1.55
N VAL A 37 -10.80 7.37 -0.87
CA VAL A 37 -9.96 8.58 -0.99
C VAL A 37 -8.58 8.35 -1.58
N HIS A 38 -8.25 7.10 -1.93
CA HIS A 38 -6.96 6.69 -2.47
C HIS A 38 -6.57 7.61 -3.63
N ASP A 39 -5.39 8.24 -3.51
CA ASP A 39 -4.81 9.10 -4.53
C ASP A 39 -5.64 10.31 -4.95
N ASN A 40 -6.68 10.71 -4.20
CA ASN A 40 -7.51 11.88 -4.55
C ASN A 40 -6.67 13.16 -4.70
N SER A 41 -5.51 13.25 -4.05
CA SER A 41 -4.60 14.39 -4.20
C SER A 41 -4.13 14.58 -5.65
N LYS A 42 -4.08 13.52 -6.48
CA LYS A 42 -3.72 13.60 -7.91
C LYS A 42 -4.70 14.44 -8.72
N LEU A 43 -5.93 14.59 -8.24
CA LEU A 43 -6.97 15.37 -8.89
C LEU A 43 -7.01 16.83 -8.39
N SER A 44 -6.16 17.20 -7.44
CA SER A 44 -6.04 18.57 -6.94
C SER A 44 -5.28 19.48 -7.90
N ASP A 45 -5.48 20.79 -7.77
CA ASP A 45 -4.78 21.81 -8.56
C ASP A 45 -3.25 21.78 -8.39
N GLN A 46 -2.74 21.17 -7.31
CA GLN A 46 -1.31 21.07 -7.02
C GLN A 46 -0.62 19.94 -7.79
N GLU A 47 -1.37 18.92 -8.20
CA GLU A 47 -0.83 17.71 -8.83
C GLU A 47 -1.35 17.51 -10.25
N LYS A 48 -2.65 17.70 -10.46
CA LYS A 48 -3.33 17.36 -11.71
C LYS A 48 -2.68 17.98 -12.95
N PRO A 49 -2.29 19.27 -12.97
CA PRO A 49 -1.67 19.86 -14.15
C PRO A 49 -0.35 19.19 -14.54
N TYR A 50 0.43 18.72 -13.56
CA TYR A 50 1.67 17.98 -13.82
C TYR A 50 1.37 16.60 -14.40
N TYR A 51 0.41 15.87 -13.83
CA TYR A 51 0.03 14.55 -14.34
C TYR A 51 -0.57 14.61 -15.74
N ASP A 52 -1.47 15.57 -16.01
CA ASP A 52 -2.06 15.77 -17.34
C ASP A 52 -0.98 16.00 -18.40
N LYS A 53 0.02 16.83 -18.08
CA LYS A 53 1.12 17.15 -18.99
C LYS A 53 2.12 16.00 -19.16
N LEU A 54 2.59 15.42 -18.05
CA LEU A 54 3.79 14.59 -18.03
C LEU A 54 3.50 13.10 -18.18
N THR A 55 2.33 12.62 -17.79
CA THR A 55 1.96 11.19 -17.96
C THR A 55 2.05 10.73 -19.42
N PRO A 56 1.47 11.43 -20.42
CA PRO A 56 1.58 11.00 -21.83
C PRO A 56 2.98 11.17 -22.42
N LEU A 57 3.82 12.04 -21.84
CA LEU A 57 5.20 12.24 -22.28
C LEU A 57 6.12 11.14 -21.72
N LEU A 58 5.94 10.81 -20.44
CA LEU A 58 6.65 9.73 -19.77
C LEU A 58 6.36 8.38 -20.43
N SER A 59 5.10 8.11 -20.78
CA SER A 59 4.71 6.85 -21.43
C SER A 59 5.31 6.66 -22.84
N LYS A 60 5.63 7.76 -23.53
CA LYS A 60 6.23 7.76 -24.88
C LYS A 60 7.75 7.87 -24.88
N SER A 61 8.36 8.09 -23.72
CA SER A 61 9.82 8.25 -23.61
C SER A 61 10.50 6.95 -23.21
N ASP A 62 11.68 6.72 -23.76
CA ASP A 62 12.48 5.54 -23.39
C ASP A 62 12.93 5.65 -21.93
N TYR A 63 12.67 4.60 -21.16
CA TYR A 63 13.08 4.52 -19.76
C TYR A 63 14.59 4.72 -19.62
N GLY A 64 15.00 5.64 -18.72
CA GLY A 64 16.40 5.98 -18.50
C GLY A 64 17.01 6.99 -19.50
N SER A 65 16.25 7.43 -20.51
CA SER A 65 16.70 8.49 -21.41
C SER A 65 16.83 9.85 -20.71
N ARG A 66 17.56 10.78 -21.34
CA ARG A 66 17.66 12.17 -20.86
C ARG A 66 16.28 12.83 -20.77
N GLN A 67 15.42 12.62 -21.77
CA GLN A 67 14.07 13.17 -21.80
C GLN A 67 13.20 12.62 -20.67
N TYR A 68 13.20 11.30 -20.48
CA TYR A 68 12.53 10.66 -19.34
C TYR A 68 12.99 11.26 -18.00
N THR A 69 14.29 11.46 -17.84
CA THR A 69 14.87 12.05 -16.63
C THR A 69 14.43 13.50 -16.41
N GLU A 70 14.34 14.31 -17.46
CA GLU A 70 13.84 15.70 -17.36
C GLU A 70 12.35 15.74 -17.02
N PHE A 71 11.52 14.88 -17.64
CA PHE A 71 10.10 14.77 -17.29
C PHE A 71 9.91 14.35 -15.83
N LEU A 72 10.73 13.41 -15.32
CA LEU A 72 10.71 13.06 -13.91
C LEU A 72 11.09 14.22 -13.00
N LYS A 73 12.06 15.06 -13.38
CA LYS A 73 12.40 16.27 -12.62
C LYS A 73 11.24 17.25 -12.59
N GLU A 74 10.55 17.43 -13.71
CA GLU A 74 9.38 18.30 -13.81
C GLU A 74 8.20 17.76 -12.98
N LEU A 75 8.06 16.44 -12.85
CA LEU A 75 7.01 15.79 -12.05
C LEU A 75 7.26 15.88 -10.54
N LYS A 76 8.49 16.19 -10.10
CA LYS A 76 8.87 16.19 -8.67
C LYS A 76 7.97 17.01 -7.76
N PRO A 77 7.50 18.23 -8.11
CA PRO A 77 6.62 19.01 -7.25
C PRO A 77 5.32 18.27 -6.94
N ALA A 78 4.69 17.66 -7.95
CA ALA A 78 3.49 16.85 -7.78
C ALA A 78 3.77 15.61 -6.91
N LEU A 79 4.86 14.87 -7.17
CA LEU A 79 5.23 13.70 -6.35
C LEU A 79 5.49 14.08 -4.88
N LYS A 80 6.15 15.22 -4.63
CA LYS A 80 6.38 15.70 -3.26
C LYS A 80 5.07 15.98 -2.55
N HIS A 81 4.13 16.64 -3.21
CA HIS A 81 2.81 16.89 -2.63
C HIS A 81 2.05 15.57 -2.40
N HIS A 82 2.09 14.67 -3.39
CA HIS A 82 1.44 13.37 -3.37
C HIS A 82 1.90 12.50 -2.20
N TYR A 83 3.22 12.33 -2.03
CA TYR A 83 3.77 11.56 -0.94
C TYR A 83 3.46 12.19 0.42
N ALA A 84 3.40 13.53 0.52
CA ALA A 84 3.00 14.19 1.76
C ALA A 84 1.51 13.97 2.12
N ARG A 85 0.65 13.63 1.14
CA ARG A 85 -0.80 13.46 1.35
C ARG A 85 -1.25 12.01 1.44
N ASN A 86 -0.48 11.07 0.90
CA ASN A 86 -0.88 9.67 0.80
C ASN A 86 0.13 8.79 1.55
N SER A 87 -0.28 8.34 2.74
CA SER A 87 0.60 7.62 3.67
C SER A 87 0.92 6.18 3.26
N HIS A 88 0.21 5.62 2.27
CA HIS A 88 0.54 4.30 1.74
C HIS A 88 1.87 4.30 0.93
N HIS A 89 2.46 5.46 0.64
CA HIS A 89 3.79 5.54 0.06
C HIS A 89 4.88 5.60 1.15
N PRO A 90 5.94 4.77 1.07
CA PRO A 90 7.07 4.85 2.00
C PRO A 90 7.70 6.24 2.07
N GLU A 91 7.71 6.98 0.96
CA GLU A 91 8.22 8.35 0.86
C GLU A 91 7.45 9.38 1.70
N HIS A 92 6.23 9.06 2.17
CA HIS A 92 5.52 9.86 3.16
C HIS A 92 6.31 9.98 4.46
N TYR A 93 7.04 8.92 4.80
CA TYR A 93 7.64 8.74 6.12
C TYR A 93 9.15 8.98 6.13
N ARG A 94 9.64 9.45 7.29
CA ARG A 94 11.07 9.72 7.50
C ARG A 94 11.91 8.44 7.48
N ARG A 95 11.43 7.33 8.06
CA ARG A 95 12.13 6.03 8.06
C ARG A 95 11.58 5.06 7.01
N GLY A 96 10.84 5.56 6.02
CA GLY A 96 10.26 4.74 4.96
C GLY A 96 9.25 3.73 5.49
N ILE A 97 9.31 2.50 4.96
CA ILE A 97 8.42 1.39 5.35
C ILE A 97 8.41 1.12 6.87
N LEU A 98 9.48 1.43 7.60
CA LEU A 98 9.54 1.20 9.05
C LEU A 98 8.57 2.06 9.87
N ASP A 99 8.03 3.12 9.30
CA ASP A 99 7.04 4.00 9.95
C ASP A 99 5.59 3.71 9.49
N MET A 100 5.40 2.80 8.53
CA MET A 100 4.07 2.45 8.02
C MET A 100 3.29 1.56 8.99
N ASP A 101 1.97 1.72 9.03
CA ASP A 101 1.07 0.81 9.75
C ASP A 101 0.46 -0.26 8.83
N LEU A 102 -0.37 -1.15 9.38
CA LEU A 102 -1.01 -2.22 8.60
C LEU A 102 -1.99 -1.70 7.53
N LEU A 103 -2.62 -0.54 7.74
CA LEU A 103 -3.54 0.05 6.77
C LEU A 103 -2.75 0.58 5.56
N ASP A 104 -1.63 1.26 5.84
CA ASP A 104 -0.71 1.73 4.80
C ASP A 104 -0.15 0.57 3.98
N ILE A 105 0.29 -0.51 4.64
CA ILE A 105 0.83 -1.69 3.98
C ILE A 105 -0.20 -2.38 3.08
N VAL A 106 -1.44 -2.50 3.54
CA VAL A 106 -2.52 -3.11 2.75
C VAL A 106 -2.86 -2.24 1.53
N GLU A 107 -3.00 -0.92 1.71
CA GLU A 107 -3.27 -0.02 0.60
C GLU A 107 -2.11 0.00 -0.41
N MET A 108 -0.86 0.06 0.05
CA MET A 108 0.33 0.02 -0.81
C MET A 108 0.40 -1.27 -1.64
N PHE A 109 0.05 -2.41 -1.03
CA PHE A 109 0.01 -3.68 -1.74
C PHE A 109 -1.04 -3.68 -2.87
N CYS A 110 -2.23 -3.13 -2.59
CA CYS A 110 -3.28 -2.97 -3.60
C CYS A 110 -2.89 -1.96 -4.70
N ASP A 111 -2.25 -0.84 -4.35
CA ASP A 111 -1.70 0.13 -5.30
C ASP A 111 -0.70 -0.54 -6.25
N TRP A 112 0.24 -1.33 -5.72
CA TRP A 112 1.22 -2.05 -6.56
C TRP A 112 0.55 -3.07 -7.49
N LYS A 113 -0.52 -3.74 -7.04
CA LYS A 113 -1.28 -4.62 -7.92
C LYS A 113 -1.93 -3.83 -9.05
N ALA A 114 -2.66 -2.77 -8.74
CA ALA A 114 -3.31 -1.93 -9.74
C ALA A 114 -2.30 -1.26 -10.69
N ALA A 115 -1.15 -0.83 -10.19
CA ALA A 115 -0.07 -0.27 -10.99
C ALA A 115 0.50 -1.31 -11.97
N SER A 116 0.65 -2.58 -11.53
CA SER A 116 1.13 -3.64 -12.41
C SER A 116 0.17 -3.90 -13.58
N GLU A 117 -1.15 -3.77 -13.39
CA GLU A 117 -2.16 -3.99 -14.44
C GLU A 117 -2.13 -2.95 -15.57
N ARG A 118 -1.42 -1.83 -15.38
CA ARG A 118 -1.27 -0.80 -16.41
C ARG A 118 -0.27 -1.17 -17.52
N HIS A 119 0.41 -2.30 -17.39
CA HIS A 119 1.37 -2.81 -18.36
C HIS A 119 0.97 -4.20 -18.84
N GLU A 120 1.05 -4.47 -20.14
CA GLU A 120 0.70 -5.77 -20.73
C GLU A 120 1.48 -6.94 -20.12
N THR A 121 2.73 -6.69 -19.69
CA THR A 121 3.62 -7.67 -19.05
C THR A 121 3.72 -7.49 -17.54
N GLY A 122 2.76 -6.77 -16.95
CA GLY A 122 2.66 -6.48 -15.53
C GLY A 122 2.63 -7.73 -14.68
N ASN A 123 3.38 -7.72 -13.57
CA ASN A 123 3.45 -8.85 -12.64
C ASN A 123 3.68 -8.34 -11.21
N ILE A 124 2.77 -8.70 -10.29
CA ILE A 124 2.86 -8.29 -8.89
C ILE A 124 4.10 -8.84 -8.20
N TYR A 125 4.54 -10.06 -8.50
CA TYR A 125 5.75 -10.66 -7.90
C TYR A 125 7.01 -9.90 -8.31
N ARG A 126 7.11 -9.46 -9.57
CA ARG A 126 8.19 -8.56 -10.01
C ARG A 126 8.14 -7.20 -9.31
N SER A 127 6.93 -6.67 -9.11
CA SER A 127 6.72 -5.42 -8.37
C SER A 127 7.15 -5.54 -6.91
N ILE A 128 6.82 -6.67 -6.26
CA ILE A 128 7.24 -6.98 -4.89
C ILE A 128 8.76 -7.09 -4.81
N GLU A 129 9.41 -7.81 -5.73
CA GLU A 129 10.86 -7.95 -5.77
C GLU A 129 11.56 -6.60 -5.94
N TYR A 130 11.15 -5.82 -6.94
CA TYR A 130 11.70 -4.50 -7.22
C TYR A 130 11.56 -3.56 -6.02
N ASN A 131 10.35 -3.45 -5.47
CA ASN A 131 10.08 -2.54 -4.36
C ASN A 131 10.70 -3.03 -3.05
N SER A 132 10.85 -4.34 -2.85
CA SER A 132 11.59 -4.88 -1.68
C SER A 132 13.03 -4.39 -1.67
N ASN A 133 13.69 -4.37 -2.83
CA ASN A 133 15.03 -3.82 -2.97
C ASN A 133 15.04 -2.30 -2.79
N ARG A 134 14.13 -1.58 -3.47
CA ARG A 134 14.02 -0.11 -3.41
C ARG A 134 13.81 0.40 -1.99
N PHE A 135 12.91 -0.22 -1.24
CA PHE A 135 12.51 0.22 0.10
C PHE A 135 13.17 -0.57 1.22
N LYS A 136 14.14 -1.44 0.89
CA LYS A 136 14.91 -2.25 1.85
C LYS A 136 14.01 -3.06 2.80
N MET A 137 12.97 -3.67 2.24
CA MET A 137 12.04 -4.51 2.99
C MET A 137 12.76 -5.74 3.55
N THR A 138 12.37 -6.16 4.76
CA THR A 138 12.89 -7.40 5.34
C THR A 138 12.32 -8.61 4.62
N LYS A 139 13.07 -9.73 4.62
CA LYS A 139 12.63 -10.98 4.00
C LYS A 139 11.25 -11.45 4.49
N GLN A 140 10.93 -11.23 5.77
CA GLN A 140 9.64 -11.60 6.32
C GLN A 140 8.49 -10.81 5.71
N LEU A 141 8.62 -9.47 5.60
CA LEU A 141 7.58 -8.63 5.01
C LEU A 141 7.41 -8.93 3.51
N THR A 142 8.51 -9.09 2.78
CA THR A 142 8.49 -9.51 1.37
C THR A 142 7.75 -10.83 1.20
N GLN A 143 8.03 -11.84 2.05
CA GLN A 143 7.35 -13.14 1.96
C GLN A 143 5.85 -13.03 2.29
N ILE A 144 5.46 -12.17 3.23
CA ILE A 144 4.03 -11.90 3.51
C ILE A 144 3.34 -11.36 2.26
N PHE A 145 3.97 -10.46 1.51
CA PHE A 145 3.39 -9.93 0.27
C PHE A 145 3.23 -11.01 -0.79
N VAL A 146 4.26 -11.87 -0.96
CA VAL A 146 4.21 -13.02 -1.88
C VAL A 146 3.08 -13.98 -1.51
N ASN A 147 2.95 -14.32 -0.22
CA ASN A 147 1.90 -15.21 0.27
C ASN A 147 0.50 -14.62 0.04
N THR A 148 0.35 -13.31 0.27
CA THR A 148 -0.92 -12.61 0.03
C THR A 148 -1.26 -12.57 -1.45
N ALA A 149 -0.31 -12.26 -2.33
CA ALA A 149 -0.52 -12.28 -3.78
C ALA A 149 -0.97 -13.68 -4.27
N ALA A 150 -0.30 -14.73 -3.80
CA ALA A 150 -0.67 -16.11 -4.13
C ALA A 150 -2.07 -16.47 -3.63
N ARG A 151 -2.43 -16.06 -2.40
CA ARG A 151 -3.76 -16.30 -1.83
C ARG A 151 -4.86 -15.57 -2.60
N MET A 152 -4.58 -14.36 -3.08
CA MET A 152 -5.55 -13.53 -3.80
C MET A 152 -5.66 -13.89 -5.29
N GLY A 153 -4.79 -14.77 -5.80
CA GLY A 153 -4.76 -15.13 -7.22
C GLY A 153 -4.28 -14.00 -8.13
N PHE A 154 -3.39 -13.15 -7.62
CA PHE A 154 -2.81 -12.01 -8.35
C PHE A 154 -1.68 -12.41 -9.31
#